data_AF-A0A2A5HWT8-F1
#
_entry.id   AF-A0A2A5HWT8-F1
#
_cell.length_a   1.000
_cell.length_b   1.000
_cell.length_c   1.000
_cell.angle_alpha   90.00
_cell.angle_beta   90.00
_cell.angle_gamma   90.00
#
_symmetry.space_group_name_H-M   'P 1'
#
loop_
_entity.id
_entity.type
_entity.pdbx_description
1 polymer ?
#
loop_
_entity_poly.entity_id
_entity_poly.type
_entity_poly.pdbx_seq_one_letter_code
_entity_poly.pdbx_strand_id
1 'polypeptide(L)'
;MHRIVIAFLLSSLSGLAFAHGMSAEDQARILNAGLLEYMQLGATHMLSGYDHLLFLFGVVFFLTRFKDILKFITAFTVGHSITLIVATLLEISANYYLIDAVIALTVCYKAFDNLDGFKRYFQMSSPNLTWMVFAFGLIHGFGLSTRLQQLPLGTDGLVLKILSFNVGVELGQIVALSIMLVILAGWRKTASFERFSKASNIGLMLFGGLLLLMQLHGYQHTQFPDEFPLNTDDHFHIHEDMEAETSPLTNYPNKLNFDDIYSQDEVLHDDNSYQDEHSHDGEDFHSH
;
A
#
# COMPACT_ATOMS: atom_id res chain seq x y z
N MET A 1 15.50 -30.60 -14.37
CA MET A 1 15.12 -29.37 -15.12
C MET A 1 13.64 -29.00 -14.98
N HIS A 2 12.68 -29.91 -15.21
CA HIS A 2 11.24 -29.57 -15.14
C HIS A 2 10.75 -28.95 -13.82
N ARG A 3 11.32 -29.33 -12.66
CA ARG A 3 10.92 -28.74 -11.35
C ARG A 3 11.37 -27.29 -11.15
N ILE A 4 12.50 -26.91 -11.76
CA ILE A 4 13.03 -25.53 -11.70
C ILE A 4 12.27 -24.67 -12.71
N VAL A 5 11.94 -25.22 -13.88
CA VAL A 5 11.13 -24.53 -14.90
C VAL A 5 9.70 -24.27 -14.41
N ILE A 6 9.07 -25.19 -13.66
CA ILE A 6 7.76 -24.96 -13.04
C ILE A 6 7.84 -23.91 -11.93
N ALA A 7 8.89 -23.92 -11.10
CA ALA A 7 9.11 -22.87 -10.10
C ALA A 7 9.34 -21.49 -10.74
N PHE A 8 10.03 -21.44 -11.88
CA PHE A 8 10.24 -20.22 -12.66
C PHE A 8 8.95 -19.75 -13.37
N LEU A 9 8.15 -20.68 -13.91
CA LEU A 9 6.85 -20.39 -14.53
C LEU A 9 5.79 -19.90 -13.50
N LEU A 10 5.87 -20.35 -12.25
CA LEU A 10 5.05 -19.82 -11.16
C LEU A 10 5.57 -18.48 -10.63
N SER A 11 6.88 -18.20 -10.74
CA SER A 11 7.45 -16.91 -10.36
C SER A 11 7.12 -15.77 -11.34
N SER A 12 6.81 -16.09 -12.60
CA SER A 12 6.34 -15.12 -13.60
C SER A 12 4.85 -14.74 -13.44
N LEU A 13 4.15 -15.30 -12.46
CA LEU A 13 2.76 -14.93 -12.13
C LEU A 13 2.66 -13.89 -10.99
N SER A 14 3.75 -13.20 -10.66
CA SER A 14 3.80 -12.15 -9.63
C SER A 14 3.13 -10.84 -10.05
N GLY A 15 2.75 -10.69 -11.33
CA GLY A 15 2.07 -9.49 -11.86
C GLY A 15 0.61 -9.30 -11.40
N LEU A 16 0.07 -10.21 -10.59
CA LEU A 16 -1.31 -10.14 -10.07
C LEU A 16 -1.39 -10.02 -8.54
N ALA A 17 -0.27 -9.85 -7.85
CA ALA A 17 -0.28 -9.58 -6.42
C ALA A 17 -0.64 -8.11 -6.15
N PHE A 18 -1.84 -7.69 -6.55
CA PHE A 18 -2.48 -6.54 -5.92
C PHE A 18 -2.61 -6.86 -4.44
N ALA A 19 -1.93 -6.08 -3.59
CA ALA A 19 -2.23 -6.07 -2.16
C ALA A 19 -3.74 -5.91 -2.02
N HIS A 20 -4.39 -6.78 -1.24
CA HIS A 20 -5.85 -6.77 -1.12
C HIS A 20 -6.26 -5.47 -0.42
N GLY A 21 -6.60 -4.45 -1.21
CA GLY A 21 -7.13 -3.18 -0.74
C GLY A 21 -8.59 -3.33 -0.31
N MET A 22 -9.06 -2.39 0.52
CA MET A 22 -10.48 -2.33 0.87
C MET A 22 -11.32 -2.02 -0.38
N SER A 23 -12.47 -2.68 -0.55
CA SER A 23 -13.35 -2.38 -1.68
C SER A 23 -13.94 -0.97 -1.56
N ALA A 24 -14.34 -0.37 -2.68
CA ALA A 24 -15.00 0.95 -2.67
C ALA A 24 -16.32 0.91 -1.86
N GLU A 25 -17.00 -0.24 -1.83
CA GLU A 25 -18.20 -0.45 -1.00
C GLU A 25 -17.87 -0.48 0.50
N ASP A 26 -16.74 -1.07 0.88
CA ASP A 26 -16.26 -1.06 2.27
C ASP A 26 -15.84 0.35 2.71
N GLN A 27 -15.17 1.10 1.83
CA GLN A 27 -14.82 2.50 2.07
C GLN A 27 -16.05 3.40 2.27
N ALA A 28 -17.15 3.14 1.54
CA ALA A 28 -18.39 3.89 1.71
C ALA A 28 -19.13 3.54 3.02
N ARG A 29 -19.06 2.29 3.48
CA ARG A 29 -19.65 1.85 4.77
C ARG A 29 -18.94 2.47 5.98
N ILE A 30 -17.63 2.71 5.88
CA ILE A 30 -16.76 3.31 6.93
C ILE A 30 -17.25 4.68 7.41
N LEU A 31 -17.90 5.46 6.56
CA LEU A 31 -18.30 6.84 6.87
C LEU A 31 -19.46 6.94 7.87
N ASN A 32 -20.31 5.90 7.99
CA ASN A 32 -21.46 5.86 8.92
C ASN A 32 -21.50 4.61 9.82
N ALA A 33 -20.47 3.77 9.77
CA ALA A 33 -20.38 2.52 10.51
C ALA A 33 -20.13 2.73 12.02
N GLY A 34 -20.82 1.95 12.86
CA GLY A 34 -20.53 1.82 14.29
C GLY A 34 -19.29 0.96 14.56
N LEU A 35 -18.91 0.81 15.83
CA LEU A 35 -17.70 0.07 16.20
C LEU A 35 -17.77 -1.41 15.79
N LEU A 36 -18.96 -2.03 15.84
CA LEU A 36 -19.14 -3.44 15.50
C LEU A 36 -18.89 -3.68 14.00
N GLU A 37 -19.36 -2.77 13.15
CA GLU A 37 -19.14 -2.83 11.71
C GLU A 37 -17.64 -2.72 11.37
N TYR A 38 -16.87 -1.88 12.07
CA TYR A 38 -15.40 -1.84 11.94
C TYR A 38 -14.74 -3.16 12.36
N MET A 39 -15.24 -3.79 13.42
CA MET A 39 -14.75 -5.10 13.86
C MET A 39 -15.04 -6.18 12.82
N GLN A 40 -16.26 -6.22 12.28
CA GLN A 40 -16.62 -7.16 11.22
C GLN A 40 -15.76 -6.91 9.98
N LEU A 41 -15.55 -5.65 9.61
CA LEU A 41 -14.73 -5.27 8.48
C LEU A 41 -13.28 -5.74 8.65
N GLY A 42 -12.69 -5.58 9.84
CA GLY A 42 -11.36 -6.11 10.15
C GLY A 42 -11.29 -7.64 10.05
N ALA A 43 -12.31 -8.34 10.56
CA ALA A 43 -12.38 -9.80 10.46
C ALA A 43 -12.50 -10.27 9.01
N THR A 44 -13.39 -9.66 8.22
CA THR A 44 -13.58 -9.98 6.80
C THR A 44 -12.33 -9.66 6.00
N HIS A 45 -11.71 -8.49 6.19
CA HIS A 45 -10.46 -8.10 5.54
C HIS A 45 -9.33 -9.11 5.78
N MET A 46 -9.18 -9.57 7.02
CA MET A 46 -8.21 -10.60 7.37
C MET A 46 -8.51 -11.95 6.70
N LEU A 47 -9.78 -12.33 6.58
CA LEU A 47 -10.19 -13.59 5.95
C LEU A 47 -10.16 -13.54 4.41
N SER A 48 -10.38 -12.38 3.80
CA SER A 48 -10.35 -12.19 2.34
C SER A 48 -8.94 -11.88 1.81
N GLY A 49 -8.05 -11.36 2.65
CA GLY A 49 -6.64 -11.10 2.33
C GLY A 49 -5.84 -12.38 2.15
N TYR A 50 -5.71 -12.85 0.91
CA TYR A 50 -4.93 -14.05 0.59
C TYR A 50 -3.45 -13.91 0.99
N ASP A 51 -2.89 -12.71 0.90
CA ASP A 51 -1.53 -12.38 1.35
C ASP A 51 -1.35 -12.62 2.85
N HIS A 52 -2.30 -12.17 3.68
CA HIS A 52 -2.30 -12.41 5.12
C HIS A 52 -2.49 -13.88 5.46
N LEU A 53 -3.39 -14.58 4.77
CA LEU A 53 -3.59 -16.01 4.95
C LEU A 53 -2.38 -16.83 4.53
N LEU A 54 -1.70 -16.48 3.44
CA LEU A 54 -0.48 -17.15 2.98
C LEU A 54 0.67 -16.95 3.98
N PHE A 55 0.80 -15.75 4.55
CA PHE A 55 1.76 -15.49 5.62
C PHE A 55 1.45 -16.36 6.86
N LEU A 56 0.21 -16.34 7.33
CA LEU A 56 -0.24 -17.13 8.49
C LEU A 56 0.00 -18.63 8.24
N PHE A 57 -0.35 -19.11 7.04
CA PHE A 57 -0.13 -20.49 6.61
C PHE A 57 1.34 -20.89 6.70
N GLY A 58 2.26 -20.05 6.22
CA GLY A 58 3.70 -20.26 6.32
C GLY A 58 4.18 -20.41 7.76
N VAL A 59 3.65 -19.59 8.67
CA VAL A 59 3.98 -19.58 10.10
C VAL A 59 3.41 -20.80 10.85
N VAL A 60 2.21 -21.28 10.48
CA VAL A 60 1.56 -22.45 11.11
C VAL A 60 2.35 -23.74 10.95
N PHE A 61 3.16 -23.90 9.89
CA PHE A 61 3.96 -25.12 9.71
C PHE A 61 4.92 -25.40 10.87
N PHE A 62 5.43 -24.36 11.53
CA PHE A 62 6.42 -24.49 12.59
C PHE A 62 5.80 -24.48 13.99
N LEU A 63 4.68 -23.79 14.17
CA LEU A 63 4.02 -23.70 15.46
C LEU A 63 3.14 -24.91 15.75
N THR A 64 3.50 -25.64 16.80
CA THR A 64 2.83 -26.91 17.14
C THR A 64 1.75 -26.76 18.19
N ARG A 65 1.87 -25.76 19.07
CA ARG A 65 0.94 -25.56 20.19
C ARG A 65 0.07 -24.33 19.96
N PHE A 66 -1.24 -24.51 20.03
CA PHE A 66 -2.23 -23.44 19.91
C PHE A 66 -1.95 -22.24 20.83
N LYS A 67 -1.55 -22.51 22.09
CA LYS A 67 -1.21 -21.45 23.07
C LYS A 67 -0.04 -20.57 22.64
N ASP A 68 0.99 -21.17 22.04
CA ASP A 68 2.17 -20.43 21.57
C ASP A 68 1.80 -19.54 20.37
N ILE A 69 0.88 -20.04 19.53
CA ILE A 69 0.39 -19.28 18.38
C ILE A 69 -0.44 -18.08 18.80
N LEU A 70 -1.41 -18.28 19.71
CA LEU A 70 -2.21 -17.18 20.25
C LEU A 70 -1.32 -16.10 20.85
N LYS A 71 -0.31 -16.51 21.63
CA LYS A 71 0.67 -15.58 22.20
C LYS A 71 1.37 -14.75 21.12
N PHE A 72 1.73 -15.34 19.99
CA PHE A 72 2.42 -14.65 18.91
C PHE A 72 1.49 -13.75 18.10
N ILE A 73 0.27 -14.21 17.79
CA ILE A 73 -0.74 -13.38 17.12
C ILE A 73 -1.05 -12.16 17.98
N THR A 74 -1.35 -12.34 19.26
CA THR A 74 -1.63 -11.22 20.16
C THR A 74 -0.43 -10.29 20.29
N ALA A 75 0.79 -10.80 20.41
CA ALA A 75 1.99 -9.96 20.44
C ALA A 75 2.16 -9.13 19.15
N PHE A 76 1.93 -9.74 17.98
CA PHE A 76 1.96 -9.04 16.71
C PHE A 76 0.87 -7.96 16.63
N THR A 77 -0.38 -8.31 16.95
CA THR A 77 -1.53 -7.39 16.90
C THR A 77 -1.36 -6.23 17.86
N VAL A 78 -0.84 -6.46 19.06
CA VAL A 78 -0.56 -5.39 20.03
C VAL A 78 0.52 -4.45 19.51
N GLY A 79 1.66 -4.97 19.04
CA GLY A 79 2.71 -4.14 18.43
C GLY A 79 2.19 -3.35 17.23
N HIS A 80 1.47 -4.03 16.33
CA HIS A 80 0.84 -3.43 15.16
C HIS A 80 -0.10 -2.27 15.54
N SER A 81 -1.00 -2.51 16.50
CA SER A 81 -1.96 -1.50 16.97
C SER A 81 -1.27 -0.29 17.60
N ILE A 82 -0.24 -0.51 18.41
CA ILE A 82 0.50 0.58 19.07
C ILE A 82 1.09 1.52 18.02
N THR A 83 1.87 0.98 17.08
CA THR A 83 2.54 1.83 16.09
C THR A 83 1.55 2.44 15.10
N LEU A 84 0.51 1.69 14.71
CA LEU A 84 -0.54 2.21 13.85
C LEU A 84 -1.21 3.45 14.46
N ILE A 85 -1.62 3.38 15.73
CA ILE A 85 -2.26 4.48 16.43
C ILE A 85 -1.28 5.64 16.63
N VAL A 86 -0.08 5.35 17.16
CA VAL A 86 0.91 6.40 17.47
C VAL A 86 1.34 7.14 16.21
N ALA A 87 1.70 6.43 15.14
CA ALA A 87 2.14 7.06 13.90
C ALA A 87 1.01 7.82 13.21
N THR A 88 -0.23 7.35 13.28
CA THR A 88 -1.39 8.08 12.75
C THR A 88 -1.70 9.34 13.56
N LEU A 89 -1.65 9.29 14.89
CA LEU A 89 -1.94 10.45 15.74
C LEU A 89 -0.83 11.51 15.73
N LEU A 90 0.41 11.09 15.56
CA LEU A 90 1.57 11.98 15.51
C LEU A 90 1.97 12.36 14.09
N GLU A 91 1.18 11.94 13.08
CA GLU A 91 1.43 12.20 11.65
C GLU A 91 2.85 11.80 11.21
N ILE A 92 3.39 10.74 11.81
CA ILE A 92 4.69 10.21 11.46
C ILE A 92 4.52 9.35 10.21
N SER A 93 5.22 9.72 9.15
CA SER A 93 5.25 9.01 7.88
C SER A 93 6.69 8.74 7.45
N ALA A 94 6.88 7.70 6.64
CA ALA A 94 8.15 7.45 5.95
C ALA A 94 7.87 6.95 4.52
N ASN A 95 8.92 6.80 3.71
CA ASN A 95 8.76 6.29 2.36
C ASN A 95 8.22 4.84 2.40
N TYR A 96 7.08 4.60 1.75
CA TYR A 96 6.40 3.30 1.77
C TYR A 96 7.24 2.17 1.14
N TYR A 97 8.08 2.47 0.14
CA TYR A 97 9.00 1.47 -0.43
C TYR A 97 10.00 0.98 0.64
N LEU A 98 10.54 1.88 1.46
CA LEU A 98 11.46 1.49 2.53
C LEU A 98 10.77 0.69 3.62
N ILE A 99 9.54 1.06 3.99
CA ILE A 99 8.79 0.31 5.00
C ILE A 99 8.46 -1.09 4.48
N ASP A 100 7.95 -1.20 3.25
CA ASP A 100 7.61 -2.48 2.61
C ASP A 100 8.87 -3.35 2.41
N ALA A 101 10.02 -2.74 2.13
CA ALA A 101 11.32 -3.42 2.09
C ALA A 101 11.69 -4.03 3.47
N VAL A 102 11.56 -3.26 4.56
CA VAL A 102 11.83 -3.76 5.91
C VAL A 102 10.83 -4.85 6.30
N ILE A 103 9.55 -4.73 5.93
CA ILE A 103 8.54 -5.77 6.11
C ILE A 103 8.97 -7.06 5.41
N ALA A 104 9.37 -6.98 4.13
CA ALA A 104 9.87 -8.13 3.37
C ALA A 104 11.09 -8.78 4.06
N LEU A 105 11.98 -7.98 4.66
CA LEU A 105 13.11 -8.48 5.43
C LEU A 105 12.65 -9.26 6.69
N THR A 106 11.58 -8.85 7.37
CA THR A 106 11.05 -9.61 8.52
C THR A 106 10.51 -10.99 8.09
N VAL A 107 9.94 -11.11 6.89
CA VAL A 107 9.50 -12.38 6.30
C VAL A 107 10.70 -13.28 6.04
N CYS A 108 11.76 -12.74 5.42
CA CYS A 108 13.02 -13.47 5.21
C CYS A 108 13.63 -13.93 6.54
N TYR A 109 13.66 -13.06 7.56
CA TYR A 109 14.12 -13.41 8.90
C TYR A 109 13.33 -14.60 9.44
N LYS A 110 12.00 -14.56 9.37
CA LYS A 110 11.18 -15.61 9.96
C LYS A 110 11.34 -16.94 9.23
N ALA A 111 11.43 -16.90 7.89
CA ALA A 111 11.74 -18.08 7.08
C ALA A 111 13.12 -18.67 7.42
N PHE A 112 14.12 -17.81 7.65
CA PHE A 112 15.47 -18.22 8.05
C PHE A 112 15.48 -18.87 9.44
N ASP A 113 14.81 -18.24 10.41
CA ASP A 113 14.62 -18.76 11.76
C ASP A 113 13.94 -20.14 11.74
N ASN A 114 12.87 -20.29 10.94
CA ASN A 114 12.12 -21.54 10.79
C ASN A 114 12.95 -22.69 10.16
N LEU A 115 14.01 -22.38 9.43
CA LEU A 115 14.93 -23.37 8.84
C LEU A 115 16.12 -23.72 9.76
N ASP A 116 16.02 -23.37 11.05
CA ASP A 116 17.10 -23.48 12.03
C ASP A 116 18.37 -22.71 11.60
N GLY A 117 18.21 -21.61 10.85
CA GLY A 117 19.31 -20.86 10.27
C GLY A 117 20.32 -20.36 11.31
N PHE A 118 19.84 -19.84 12.45
CA PHE A 118 20.69 -19.39 13.56
C PHE A 118 21.55 -20.51 14.13
N LYS A 119 20.97 -21.69 14.32
CA LYS A 119 21.70 -22.85 14.85
C LYS A 119 22.70 -23.39 13.83
N ARG A 120 22.31 -23.46 12.55
CA ARG A 120 23.10 -24.10 11.49
C ARG A 120 24.27 -23.24 11.00
N TYR A 121 24.06 -21.94 10.85
CA TYR A 121 25.07 -21.03 10.29
C TYR A 121 25.82 -20.24 11.36
N PHE A 122 25.15 -19.86 12.46
CA PHE A 122 25.74 -19.01 13.50
C PHE A 122 26.01 -19.76 14.82
N GLN A 123 25.63 -21.04 14.92
CA GLN A 123 25.77 -21.87 16.14
C GLN A 123 25.17 -21.22 17.39
N MET A 124 24.18 -20.36 17.21
CA MET A 124 23.54 -19.56 18.25
C MET A 124 22.08 -19.95 18.40
N SER A 125 21.55 -19.84 19.62
CA SER A 125 20.11 -19.94 19.86
C SER A 125 19.37 -18.79 19.19
N SER A 126 18.21 -19.07 18.60
CA SER A 126 17.36 -18.03 18.02
C SER A 126 16.97 -17.00 19.10
N PRO A 127 16.90 -15.70 18.75
CA PRO A 127 16.35 -14.66 19.62
C PRO A 127 14.94 -15.02 20.14
N ASN A 128 14.50 -14.34 21.21
CA ASN A 128 13.17 -14.58 21.75
C ASN A 128 12.09 -14.25 20.71
N LEU A 129 11.45 -15.31 20.20
CA LEU A 129 10.49 -15.22 19.11
C LEU A 129 9.29 -14.31 19.45
N THR A 130 8.85 -14.24 20.70
CA THR A 130 7.73 -13.36 21.08
C THR A 130 8.10 -11.89 20.89
N TRP A 131 9.31 -11.51 21.33
CA TRP A 131 9.79 -10.14 21.19
C TRP A 131 10.04 -9.76 19.73
N MET A 132 10.53 -10.68 18.91
CA MET A 132 10.70 -10.46 17.47
C MET A 132 9.36 -10.28 16.76
N VAL A 133 8.37 -11.13 17.05
CA VAL A 133 7.03 -11.01 16.47
C VAL A 133 6.35 -9.70 16.90
N PHE A 134 6.53 -9.27 18.15
CA PHE A 134 6.08 -7.95 18.60
C PHE A 134 6.75 -6.82 17.80
N ALA A 135 8.07 -6.88 17.60
CA ALA A 135 8.81 -5.91 16.81
C ALA A 135 8.37 -5.88 15.33
N PHE A 136 8.07 -7.04 14.75
CA PHE A 136 7.48 -7.13 13.41
C PHE A 136 6.11 -6.48 13.37
N GLY A 137 5.29 -6.70 14.40
CA GLY A 137 4.03 -5.99 14.60
C GLY A 137 4.21 -4.47 14.51
N LEU A 138 5.15 -3.90 15.28
CA LEU A 138 5.45 -2.45 15.25
C LEU A 138 5.78 -1.96 13.82
N ILE A 139 6.69 -2.64 13.12
CA ILE A 139 7.11 -2.29 11.76
C ILE A 139 5.93 -2.35 10.79
N HIS A 140 5.12 -3.42 10.86
CA HIS A 140 3.95 -3.58 10.01
C HIS A 140 2.88 -2.51 10.30
N GLY A 141 2.68 -2.16 11.57
CA GLY A 141 1.75 -1.10 11.99
C GLY A 141 2.12 0.25 11.39
N PHE A 142 3.41 0.54 11.32
CA PHE A 142 3.94 1.76 10.70
C PHE A 142 3.71 1.83 9.18
N GLY A 143 3.83 0.69 8.48
CA GLY A 143 3.56 0.64 7.04
C GLY A 143 2.10 0.98 6.72
N LEU A 144 1.17 0.41 7.48
CA LEU A 144 -0.25 0.69 7.30
C LEU A 144 -0.63 2.12 7.70
N SER A 145 -0.06 2.66 8.78
CA SER A 145 -0.37 4.05 9.21
C SER A 145 -0.05 5.07 8.13
N THR A 146 1.08 4.89 7.45
CA THR A 146 1.51 5.78 6.37
C THR A 146 0.50 5.81 5.22
N ARG A 147 -0.15 4.67 4.94
CA ARG A 147 -1.21 4.60 3.92
C ARG A 147 -2.55 5.12 4.43
N LEU A 148 -2.91 4.85 5.69
CA LEU A 148 -4.17 5.35 6.27
C LEU A 148 -4.20 6.87 6.38
N GLN A 149 -3.06 7.51 6.63
CA GLN A 149 -2.94 8.98 6.66
C GLN A 149 -3.28 9.64 5.30
N GLN A 150 -3.26 8.89 4.20
CA GLN A 150 -3.63 9.38 2.87
C GLN A 150 -5.16 9.29 2.60
N LEU A 151 -5.92 8.61 3.47
CA LEU A 151 -7.36 8.48 3.33
C LEU A 151 -8.06 9.62 4.11
N PRO A 152 -9.17 10.19 3.58
CA PRO A 152 -9.95 11.22 4.27
C PRO A 152 -10.80 10.59 5.39
N LEU A 153 -10.14 10.04 6.41
CA LEU A 153 -10.81 9.47 7.59
C LEU A 153 -11.15 10.62 8.53
N GLY A 154 -12.44 10.87 8.74
CA GLY A 154 -12.88 11.84 9.73
C GLY A 154 -12.25 11.58 11.11
N THR A 155 -11.87 12.65 11.81
CA THR A 155 -11.13 12.58 13.08
C THR A 155 -11.94 11.98 14.23
N ASP A 156 -13.28 11.99 14.12
CA ASP A 156 -14.16 11.55 15.19
C ASP A 156 -14.11 10.03 15.40
N GLY A 157 -13.64 9.65 16.58
CA GLY A 157 -13.56 8.27 17.02
C GLY A 157 -12.52 7.42 16.29
N LEU A 158 -11.56 8.03 15.58
CA LEU A 158 -10.55 7.32 14.77
C LEU A 158 -9.82 6.23 15.56
N VAL A 159 -9.36 6.54 16.78
CA VAL A 159 -8.64 5.58 17.63
C VAL A 159 -9.52 4.38 18.00
N LEU A 160 -10.78 4.61 18.34
CA LEU A 160 -11.73 3.54 18.67
C LEU A 160 -12.07 2.69 17.44
N LYS A 161 -12.20 3.31 16.27
CA LYS A 161 -12.41 2.64 14.98
C LYS A 161 -11.21 1.75 14.62
N ILE A 162 -9.98 2.26 14.75
CA ILE A 162 -8.75 1.49 14.54
C ILE A 162 -8.65 0.31 15.51
N LEU A 163 -8.92 0.55 16.80
CA LEU A 163 -8.88 -0.50 17.81
C LEU A 163 -9.92 -1.59 17.52
N SER A 164 -11.14 -1.18 17.16
CA SER A 164 -12.22 -2.12 16.82
C SER A 164 -11.88 -2.95 15.57
N PHE A 165 -11.31 -2.32 14.55
CA PHE A 165 -10.81 -3.00 13.36
C PHE A 165 -9.74 -4.04 13.70
N ASN A 166 -8.76 -3.69 14.54
CA ASN A 166 -7.68 -4.61 14.93
C ASN A 166 -8.17 -5.78 15.79
N VAL A 167 -9.19 -5.57 16.64
CA VAL A 167 -9.88 -6.67 17.34
C VAL A 167 -10.53 -7.62 16.31
N GLY A 168 -11.17 -7.06 15.28
CA GLY A 168 -11.69 -7.81 14.14
C GLY A 168 -10.63 -8.66 13.45
N VAL A 169 -9.48 -8.05 13.13
CA VAL A 169 -8.34 -8.74 12.51
C VAL A 169 -7.84 -9.89 13.38
N GLU A 170 -7.66 -9.68 14.69
CA GLU A 170 -7.22 -10.73 15.61
C GLU A 170 -8.20 -11.90 15.66
N LEU A 171 -9.52 -11.62 15.72
CA LEU A 171 -10.56 -12.65 15.65
C LEU A 171 -10.49 -13.42 14.33
N GLY A 172 -10.33 -12.72 13.20
CA GLY A 172 -10.17 -13.32 11.89
C GLY A 172 -8.94 -14.24 11.81
N GLN A 173 -7.81 -13.79 12.35
CA GLN A 173 -6.59 -14.59 12.44
C GLN A 173 -6.79 -15.86 13.27
N ILE A 174 -7.44 -15.76 14.44
CA ILE A 174 -7.71 -16.91 15.31
C ILE A 174 -8.60 -17.95 14.60
N VAL A 175 -9.64 -17.50 13.89
CA VAL A 175 -10.54 -18.38 13.13
C VAL A 175 -9.79 -19.08 12.00
N ALA A 176 -9.10 -18.32 11.16
CA ALA A 176 -8.33 -18.87 10.04
C ALA A 176 -7.28 -19.87 10.51
N LEU A 177 -6.54 -19.53 11.56
CA LEU A 177 -5.54 -20.40 12.17
C LEU A 177 -6.14 -21.70 12.71
N SER A 178 -7.28 -21.61 13.41
CA SER A 178 -7.93 -22.78 13.99
C SER A 178 -8.31 -23.79 12.90
N ILE A 179 -8.84 -23.31 11.77
CA ILE A 179 -9.16 -24.13 10.60
C ILE A 179 -7.89 -24.74 10.00
N MET A 180 -6.84 -23.93 9.79
CA MET A 180 -5.55 -24.41 9.26
C MET A 180 -4.93 -25.49 10.14
N LEU A 181 -4.95 -25.33 11.47
CA LEU A 181 -4.42 -26.30 12.41
C LEU A 181 -5.15 -27.63 12.35
N VAL A 182 -6.49 -27.62 12.26
CA VAL A 182 -7.29 -28.85 12.13
C VAL A 182 -6.92 -29.59 10.85
N ILE A 183 -6.81 -28.88 9.73
CA ILE A 183 -6.42 -29.46 8.43
C ILE A 183 -5.01 -30.05 8.50
N LEU A 184 -4.06 -29.32 9.10
CA LEU A 184 -2.66 -29.72 9.16
C LEU A 184 -2.38 -30.79 10.22
N ALA A 185 -3.22 -30.95 11.25
CA ALA A 185 -3.00 -31.90 12.34
C ALA A 185 -2.90 -33.35 11.85
N GLY A 186 -3.70 -33.73 10.84
CA GLY A 186 -3.63 -35.05 10.22
C GLY A 186 -2.37 -35.23 9.36
N TRP A 187 -2.00 -34.20 8.59
CA TRP A 187 -0.90 -34.26 7.64
C TRP A 187 0.49 -34.18 8.31
N ARG A 188 0.59 -33.53 9.47
CA ARG A 188 1.85 -33.29 10.20
C ARG A 188 2.60 -34.57 10.61
N LYS A 189 1.93 -35.72 10.68
CA LYS A 189 2.55 -37.02 11.00
C LYS A 189 3.28 -37.67 9.82
N THR A 190 3.21 -37.08 8.63
CA THR A 190 3.79 -37.66 7.41
C THR A 190 5.16 -37.06 7.07
N ALA A 191 6.03 -37.84 6.43
CA ALA A 191 7.32 -37.35 5.94
C ALA A 191 7.19 -36.31 4.81
N SER A 192 6.03 -36.22 4.15
CA SER A 192 5.77 -35.19 3.14
C SER A 192 5.59 -33.81 3.76
N PHE A 193 5.09 -33.71 5.00
CA PHE A 193 4.96 -32.45 5.73
C PHE A 193 6.31 -31.77 5.96
N GLU A 194 7.34 -32.52 6.37
CA GLU A 194 8.66 -31.95 6.62
C GLU A 194 9.29 -31.39 5.33
N ARG A 195 9.16 -32.13 4.22
CA ARG A 195 9.66 -31.69 2.90
C ARG A 195 8.91 -30.46 2.40
N PHE A 196 7.58 -30.45 2.55
CA PHE A 196 6.75 -29.32 2.17
C PHE A 196 7.06 -28.09 3.02
N SER A 197 7.14 -28.23 4.35
CA SER A 197 7.50 -27.14 5.26
C SER A 197 8.85 -26.52 4.90
N LYS A 198 9.88 -27.33 4.63
CA LYS A 198 11.18 -26.84 4.18
C LYS A 198 11.08 -26.09 2.84
N ALA A 199 10.39 -26.66 1.86
CA ALA A 199 10.19 -26.03 0.56
C ALA A 199 9.43 -24.70 0.67
N SER A 200 8.38 -24.64 1.49
CA SER A 200 7.59 -23.42 1.72
C SER A 200 8.40 -22.32 2.40
N ASN A 201 9.26 -22.64 3.38
CA ASN A 201 10.13 -21.64 4.02
C ASN A 201 11.23 -21.15 3.07
N ILE A 202 11.81 -22.03 2.24
CA ILE A 202 12.74 -21.61 1.19
C ILE A 202 12.02 -20.70 0.19
N GLY A 203 10.80 -21.04 -0.21
CA GLY A 203 9.94 -20.22 -1.05
C GLY A 203 9.70 -18.83 -0.44
N LEU A 204 9.26 -18.77 0.83
CA LEU A 204 9.05 -17.51 1.57
C LEU A 204 10.32 -16.66 1.61
N MET A 205 11.48 -17.27 1.83
CA MET A 205 12.76 -16.55 1.85
C MET A 205 13.10 -15.96 0.47
N LEU A 206 12.89 -16.72 -0.61
CA LEU A 206 13.14 -16.26 -1.98
C LEU A 206 12.15 -15.17 -2.41
N PHE A 207 10.85 -15.36 -2.15
CA PHE A 207 9.83 -14.36 -2.46
C PHE A 207 10.02 -13.09 -1.63
N GLY A 208 10.32 -13.22 -0.33
CA GLY A 208 10.65 -12.08 0.52
C GLY A 208 11.89 -11.32 0.03
N GLY A 209 12.94 -12.05 -0.40
CA GLY A 209 14.14 -11.44 -0.97
C GLY A 209 13.88 -10.72 -2.30
N LEU A 210 13.04 -11.31 -3.16
CA LEU A 210 12.63 -10.69 -4.41
C LEU A 210 11.78 -9.43 -4.16
N LEU A 211 10.84 -9.48 -3.22
CA LEU A 211 10.05 -8.32 -2.82
C LEU A 211 10.96 -7.21 -2.25
N LEU A 212 11.92 -7.55 -1.40
CA LEU A 212 12.89 -6.60 -0.87
C LEU A 212 13.63 -5.86 -2.01
N LEU A 213 14.14 -6.61 -3.00
CA LEU A 213 14.84 -6.04 -4.15
C LEU A 213 13.91 -5.15 -4.99
N MET A 214 12.68 -5.60 -5.23
CA MET A 214 11.68 -4.83 -5.97
C MET A 214 11.35 -3.51 -5.27
N GLN A 215 11.19 -3.52 -3.94
CA GLN A 215 10.91 -2.32 -3.16
C GLN A 215 12.10 -1.36 -3.14
N LEU A 216 13.33 -1.87 -2.99
CA LEU A 216 14.53 -1.03 -3.02
C LEU A 216 14.76 -0.42 -4.42
N HIS A 217 14.49 -1.18 -5.47
CA HIS A 217 14.52 -0.67 -6.85
C HIS A 217 13.47 0.43 -7.07
N GLY A 218 12.23 0.22 -6.60
CA GLY A 218 11.18 1.25 -6.63
C GLY A 218 11.55 2.51 -5.86
N TYR A 219 12.21 2.37 -4.71
CA TYR A 219 12.77 3.49 -3.95
C TYR A 219 13.81 4.26 -4.75
N GLN A 220 14.78 3.58 -5.40
CA GLN A 220 15.81 4.23 -6.19
C GLN A 220 15.22 5.05 -7.36
N HIS A 221 14.27 4.47 -8.12
CA HIS A 221 13.65 5.18 -9.25
C HIS A 221 12.77 6.37 -8.84
N THR A 222 12.14 6.31 -7.67
CA THR A 222 11.27 7.39 -7.19
C THR A 222 12.01 8.48 -6.43
N GLN A 223 13.21 8.23 -5.93
CA GLN A 223 14.03 9.23 -5.23
C GLN A 223 15.13 9.82 -6.10
N PHE A 224 15.66 9.07 -7.08
CA PHE A 224 16.74 9.52 -7.98
C PHE A 224 16.34 9.32 -9.45
N PRO A 225 15.30 10.04 -9.94
CA PRO A 225 14.83 9.89 -11.32
C PRO A 225 15.91 10.29 -12.36
N ASP A 226 16.78 11.25 -12.02
CA ASP A 226 17.76 11.82 -12.94
C ASP A 226 19.07 11.02 -13.06
N GLU A 227 19.33 10.09 -12.14
CA GLU A 227 20.57 9.27 -12.14
C GLU A 227 20.48 8.04 -13.05
N PHE A 228 19.27 7.66 -13.49
CA PHE A 228 19.02 6.52 -14.38
C PHE A 228 18.30 6.97 -15.66
N PRO A 229 19.03 7.50 -16.66
CA PRO A 229 18.46 8.15 -17.85
C PRO A 229 17.81 7.19 -18.87
N LEU A 230 17.36 6.00 -18.47
CA LEU A 230 16.66 5.06 -19.36
C LEU A 230 15.19 5.46 -19.63
N ASN A 231 14.68 6.54 -19.02
CA ASN A 231 13.30 7.01 -19.17
C ASN A 231 13.19 8.44 -19.74
N THR A 232 14.26 8.97 -20.34
CA THR A 232 14.24 10.32 -20.93
C THR A 232 13.48 10.39 -22.25
N ASP A 233 13.12 9.24 -22.85
CA ASP A 233 12.39 9.18 -24.13
C ASP A 233 10.86 9.33 -23.97
N ASP A 234 10.28 9.10 -22.78
CA ASP A 234 8.83 9.31 -22.56
C ASP A 234 8.44 10.80 -22.54
N HIS A 235 9.41 11.68 -22.24
CA HIS A 235 9.19 13.13 -22.30
C HIS A 235 9.31 13.72 -23.71
N PHE A 236 9.89 12.99 -24.67
CA PHE A 236 9.99 13.46 -26.06
C PHE A 236 8.65 13.30 -26.79
N HIS A 237 7.89 12.24 -26.48
CA HIS A 237 6.61 11.97 -27.14
C HIS A 237 5.47 12.91 -26.72
N ILE A 238 5.48 13.41 -25.48
CA ILE A 238 4.43 14.33 -25.00
C ILE A 238 4.48 15.67 -25.74
N HIS A 239 5.65 16.11 -26.20
CA HIS A 239 5.79 17.34 -26.98
C HIS A 239 5.47 17.13 -28.47
N GLU A 240 5.83 15.97 -29.05
CA GLU A 240 5.44 15.61 -30.43
C GLU A 240 3.91 15.44 -30.58
N ASP A 241 3.25 14.80 -29.60
CA ASP A 241 1.81 14.60 -29.63
C ASP A 241 1.04 15.92 -29.37
N MET A 242 1.58 16.84 -28.56
CA MET A 242 1.00 18.19 -28.39
C MET A 242 1.20 19.08 -29.62
N GLU A 243 2.27 18.92 -30.39
CA GLU A 243 2.49 19.66 -31.64
C GLU A 243 1.66 19.06 -32.79
N ALA A 244 1.39 17.75 -32.76
CA ALA A 244 0.45 17.09 -33.68
C ALA A 244 -1.02 17.40 -33.36
N GLU A 245 -1.37 17.63 -32.09
CA GLU A 245 -2.68 18.10 -31.63
C GLU A 245 -2.73 19.63 -31.51
N THR A 246 -2.41 20.36 -32.58
CA THR A 246 -2.85 21.76 -32.71
C THR A 246 -4.39 21.81 -32.68
N SER A 247 -4.94 22.18 -31.52
CA SER A 247 -6.32 22.60 -31.20
C SER A 247 -7.44 22.11 -32.14
N PRO A 248 -8.37 21.24 -31.69
CA PRO A 248 -9.54 20.82 -32.47
C PRO A 248 -10.50 21.96 -32.87
N LEU A 249 -10.24 23.18 -32.38
CA LEU A 249 -11.12 24.35 -32.50
C LEU A 249 -10.61 25.42 -33.47
N THR A 250 -9.48 25.21 -34.17
CA THR A 250 -8.92 26.19 -35.12
C THR A 250 -9.87 26.56 -36.26
N ASN A 251 -10.90 25.74 -36.53
CA ASN A 251 -11.91 25.95 -37.56
C ASN A 251 -13.35 26.12 -37.02
N TYR A 252 -13.55 26.28 -35.70
CA TYR A 252 -14.89 26.51 -35.15
C TYR A 252 -15.28 28.00 -35.31
N PRO A 253 -16.37 28.33 -36.03
CA PRO A 253 -16.79 29.71 -36.18
C PRO A 253 -17.24 30.27 -34.83
N ASN A 254 -16.61 31.35 -34.39
CA ASN A 254 -16.94 32.04 -33.15
C ASN A 254 -18.35 32.63 -33.29
N LYS A 255 -19.34 32.04 -32.62
CA LYS A 255 -20.77 32.37 -32.79
C LYS A 255 -21.25 33.55 -31.94
N LEU A 256 -20.33 34.25 -31.29
CA LEU A 256 -20.59 35.45 -30.49
C LEU A 256 -19.60 36.54 -30.94
N ASN A 257 -19.93 37.20 -32.04
CA ASN A 257 -19.27 38.44 -32.43
C ASN A 257 -19.98 39.59 -31.69
N PHE A 258 -19.34 40.15 -30.66
CA PHE A 258 -19.93 41.22 -29.86
C PHE A 258 -19.95 42.58 -30.59
N ASP A 259 -19.34 42.64 -31.78
CA ASP A 259 -19.29 43.84 -32.63
C ASP A 259 -20.62 44.14 -33.36
N ASP A 260 -21.50 43.15 -33.52
CA ASP A 260 -22.78 43.31 -34.24
C ASP A 260 -23.93 43.87 -33.38
N ILE A 261 -23.75 43.98 -32.05
CA ILE A 261 -24.82 44.40 -31.14
C ILE A 261 -24.95 45.94 -31.04
N TYR A 262 -23.95 46.69 -31.52
CA TYR A 262 -23.91 48.17 -31.42
C TYR A 262 -24.18 48.94 -32.73
N SER A 263 -24.60 48.27 -33.80
CA SER A 263 -24.70 48.91 -35.13
C SER A 263 -26.11 49.28 -35.61
N GLN A 264 -27.16 49.10 -34.78
CA GLN A 264 -28.53 49.50 -35.15
C GLN A 264 -29.23 50.15 -33.94
N ASP A 265 -29.04 51.46 -33.80
CA ASP A 265 -30.12 52.44 -33.63
C ASP A 265 -29.52 53.83 -33.31
N GLU A 266 -29.30 54.63 -34.36
CA GLU A 266 -29.24 56.09 -34.22
C GLU A 266 -30.67 56.66 -34.17
N VAL A 267 -30.82 57.82 -33.50
CA VAL A 267 -31.87 58.86 -33.62
C VAL A 267 -32.91 58.95 -32.46
N LEU A 268 -32.54 59.58 -31.32
CA LEU A 268 -33.02 60.90 -30.81
C LEU A 268 -32.98 61.11 -29.28
N HIS A 269 -32.31 62.20 -28.87
CA HIS A 269 -32.47 63.01 -27.62
C HIS A 269 -32.15 62.33 -26.27
N ASP A 270 -31.51 62.94 -25.28
CA ASP A 270 -30.90 64.26 -25.02
C ASP A 270 -30.14 64.12 -23.69
N ASP A 271 -29.07 64.90 -23.56
CA ASP A 271 -28.45 65.43 -22.35
C ASP A 271 -27.58 64.58 -21.38
N ASN A 272 -26.42 65.20 -21.12
CA ASN A 272 -25.54 65.17 -19.95
C ASN A 272 -24.35 64.19 -19.78
N SER A 273 -23.19 64.83 -20.00
CA SER A 273 -21.93 64.76 -19.24
C SER A 273 -20.91 63.69 -19.60
N TYR A 274 -19.96 64.14 -20.42
CA TYR A 274 -18.64 63.58 -20.69
C TYR A 274 -17.77 63.51 -19.43
N GLN A 275 -17.09 62.37 -19.22
CA GLN A 275 -15.62 62.31 -19.20
C GLN A 275 -15.14 60.84 -19.23
N ASP A 276 -14.72 60.41 -20.42
CA ASP A 276 -13.79 59.30 -20.65
C ASP A 276 -12.37 59.89 -20.70
N GLU A 277 -11.42 59.31 -19.99
CA GLU A 277 -10.00 59.37 -20.36
C GLU A 277 -9.38 57.98 -20.15
N HIS A 278 -9.26 57.25 -21.26
CA HIS A 278 -8.26 56.20 -21.43
C HIS A 278 -6.92 56.85 -21.81
N SER A 279 -5.83 56.51 -21.10
CA SER A 279 -4.46 56.64 -21.64
C SER A 279 -3.73 55.32 -21.48
N HIS A 280 -3.27 54.79 -22.60
CA HIS A 280 -2.33 53.69 -22.74
C HIS A 280 -0.97 54.30 -23.04
N ASP A 281 -0.06 54.31 -22.07
CA ASP A 281 1.38 54.53 -22.25
C ASP A 281 2.05 53.46 -21.38
N GLY A 282 2.83 52.50 -21.87
CA GLY A 282 3.97 52.69 -22.76
C GLY A 282 5.24 52.78 -21.91
N GLU A 283 6.05 51.72 -21.98
CA GLU A 283 7.50 51.67 -21.67
C GLU A 283 7.97 51.15 -20.28
N ASP A 284 8.45 49.90 -20.33
CA ASP A 284 9.85 49.49 -20.20
C ASP A 284 10.69 49.78 -18.92
N PHE A 285 11.52 48.77 -18.62
CA PHE A 285 12.79 48.75 -17.87
C PHE A 285 12.90 48.44 -16.34
N HIS A 286 13.63 47.32 -16.14
CA HIS A 286 14.76 47.06 -15.24
C HIS A 286 14.58 46.48 -13.82
N SER A 287 15.16 45.27 -13.72
CA SER A 287 15.94 44.64 -12.63
C SER A 287 16.42 45.52 -11.46
N HIS A 288 16.31 44.95 -10.25
CA HIS A 288 17.47 44.62 -9.41
C HIS A 288 17.13 43.48 -8.44
#